data_AF-A0A9X1MM88-F1
#
_entry.id   AF-A0A9X1MM88-F1
#
_cell.length_a   1.000
_cell.length_b   1.000
_cell.length_c   1.000
_cell.angle_alpha   90.00
_cell.angle_beta   90.00
_cell.angle_gamma   90.00
#
_symmetry.space_group_name_H-M   'P 1'
#
loop_
_entity.id
_entity.type
_entity.pdbx_description
1 polymer ?
#
loop_
_entity_poly.entity_id
_entity_poly.type
_entity_poly.pdbx_seq_one_letter_code
_entity_poly.pdbx_strand_id
1 'polypeptide(L)'
;MGKVETKPDLHQALEDFENLLETPIIPGELPEWCQSAQSNCVTVQESLLKKLKDHVSIYKQIELEDPSLESHVLTMRAEDERLRTESEHFLSEFTRAAATAEIAEPNEGLVEQLAGEIADRAIQFIIAIRKQEHAVATWYIEALERDRGDKD
;
A
#
# COMPACT_ATOMS: atom_id res chain seq x y z
N MET A 1 6.35 -32.00 -8.43
CA MET A 1 7.06 -30.85 -7.82
C MET A 1 6.09 -29.70 -7.81
N GLY A 2 5.51 -29.37 -6.64
CA GLY A 2 4.61 -28.23 -6.53
C GLY A 2 5.42 -26.94 -6.71
N LYS A 3 4.95 -26.04 -7.59
CA LYS A 3 5.48 -24.68 -7.62
C LYS A 3 5.24 -24.09 -6.24
N VAL A 4 6.31 -23.69 -5.55
CA VAL A 4 6.17 -22.84 -4.37
C VAL A 4 5.77 -21.48 -4.91
N GLU A 5 4.47 -21.18 -4.87
CA GLU A 5 3.98 -19.82 -5.12
C GLU A 5 4.49 -18.93 -3.99
N THR A 6 5.59 -18.25 -4.24
CA THR A 6 6.08 -17.20 -3.37
C THR A 6 5.14 -16.01 -3.52
N LYS A 7 4.37 -15.70 -2.47
CA LYS A 7 3.59 -14.45 -2.41
C LYS A 7 4.51 -13.25 -2.74
N PRO A 8 4.06 -12.29 -3.56
CA PRO A 8 4.86 -11.11 -3.89
C PRO A 8 5.19 -10.32 -2.61
N ASP A 9 6.38 -9.71 -2.57
CA ASP A 9 6.67 -8.74 -1.53
C ASP A 9 5.89 -7.44 -1.76
N LEU A 10 5.93 -6.52 -0.79
CA LEU A 10 5.18 -5.27 -0.88
C LEU A 10 5.59 -4.43 -2.10
N HIS A 11 6.87 -4.44 -2.48
CA HIS A 11 7.32 -3.63 -3.61
C HIS A 11 6.71 -4.13 -4.92
N GLN A 12 6.80 -5.44 -5.18
CA GLN A 12 6.20 -6.05 -6.36
C GLN A 12 4.67 -5.89 -6.36
N ALA A 13 4.01 -6.10 -5.21
CA ALA A 13 2.56 -5.95 -5.12
C ALA A 13 2.11 -4.51 -5.45
N LEU A 14 2.87 -3.49 -5.03
CA LEU A 14 2.57 -2.10 -5.35
C LEU A 14 2.82 -1.78 -6.83
N GLU A 15 3.88 -2.32 -7.43
CA GLU A 15 4.16 -2.16 -8.86
C GLU A 15 3.08 -2.82 -9.73
N ASP A 16 2.71 -4.06 -9.43
CA ASP A 16 1.66 -4.79 -10.14
C ASP A 16 0.32 -4.05 -10.05
N PHE A 17 -0.01 -3.54 -8.87
CA PHE A 17 -1.24 -2.78 -8.66
C PHE A 17 -1.22 -1.43 -9.40
N GLU A 18 -0.12 -0.68 -9.31
CA GLU A 18 0.03 0.60 -10.03
C GLU A 18 -0.10 0.41 -11.55
N ASN A 19 0.60 -0.58 -12.12
CA ASN A 19 0.52 -0.89 -13.54
C ASN A 19 -0.90 -1.21 -14.00
N LEU A 20 -1.67 -1.93 -13.18
CA LEU A 20 -3.08 -2.20 -13.47
C LEU A 20 -3.94 -0.92 -13.41
N LEU A 21 -3.73 -0.07 -12.41
CA LEU A 21 -4.49 1.18 -12.24
C LEU A 21 -4.20 2.19 -13.36
N GLU A 22 -2.98 2.20 -13.89
CA GLU A 22 -2.59 3.02 -15.04
C GLU A 22 -3.10 2.47 -16.38
N THR A 23 -3.54 1.21 -16.41
CA THR A 23 -4.08 0.59 -17.62
C THR A 23 -5.52 1.09 -17.86
N PRO A 24 -5.81 1.73 -19.01
CA PRO A 24 -7.15 2.22 -19.32
C PRO A 24 -8.18 1.08 -19.35
N ILE A 25 -9.38 1.36 -18.84
CA ILE A 25 -10.51 0.43 -18.91
C ILE A 25 -11.00 0.37 -20.36
N ILE A 26 -11.01 -0.82 -20.94
CA ILE A 26 -11.55 -1.05 -22.29
C ILE A 26 -13.06 -1.29 -22.16
N PRO A 27 -13.91 -0.71 -23.05
CA PRO A 27 -15.34 -0.99 -23.05
C PRO A 27 -15.64 -2.49 -23.12
N GLY A 28 -16.48 -2.99 -22.22
CA GLY A 28 -16.79 -4.42 -22.09
C GLY A 28 -15.79 -5.23 -21.25
N GLU A 29 -14.72 -4.63 -20.72
CA GLU A 29 -13.77 -5.27 -19.79
C GLU A 29 -13.84 -4.70 -18.36
N LEU A 30 -14.83 -3.85 -18.08
CA LEU A 30 -15.00 -3.21 -16.78
C LEU A 30 -15.14 -4.22 -15.62
N PRO A 31 -15.90 -5.32 -15.73
CA PRO A 31 -15.97 -6.33 -14.68
C PRO A 31 -14.62 -6.98 -14.40
N GLU A 32 -13.90 -7.42 -15.44
CA GLU A 32 -12.58 -8.06 -15.32
C GLU A 32 -11.54 -7.11 -14.73
N TRP A 33 -11.57 -5.83 -15.15
CA TRP A 33 -10.68 -4.81 -14.61
C TRP A 33 -10.95 -4.60 -13.11
N CYS A 34 -12.22 -4.45 -12.70
CA CYS A 34 -12.58 -4.24 -11.29
C CYS A 34 -12.21 -5.45 -10.42
N GLN A 35 -12.43 -6.67 -10.91
CA GLN A 35 -12.03 -7.90 -10.21
C GLN A 35 -10.50 -8.00 -10.06
N SER A 36 -9.76 -7.62 -11.11
CA SER A 36 -8.30 -7.58 -11.08
C SER A 36 -7.81 -6.53 -10.08
N ALA A 37 -8.44 -5.36 -10.05
CA ALA A 37 -8.07 -4.26 -9.15
C ALA A 37 -8.35 -4.64 -7.70
N GLN A 38 -9.49 -5.28 -7.43
CA GLN A 38 -9.81 -5.85 -6.12
C GLN A 38 -8.77 -6.89 -5.68
N SER A 39 -8.40 -7.83 -6.56
CA SER A 39 -7.45 -8.90 -6.23
C SER A 39 -6.03 -8.36 -5.94
N ASN A 40 -5.58 -7.37 -6.72
CA ASN A 40 -4.32 -6.68 -6.45
C ASN A 40 -4.38 -5.87 -5.15
N CYS A 41 -5.50 -5.19 -4.87
CA CYS A 41 -5.70 -4.46 -3.63
C CYS A 41 -5.63 -5.38 -2.39
N VAL A 42 -6.19 -6.60 -2.46
CA VAL A 42 -6.05 -7.62 -1.41
C VAL A 42 -4.57 -7.97 -1.20
N THR A 43 -3.85 -8.21 -2.30
CA THR A 43 -2.43 -8.58 -2.24
C THR A 43 -1.57 -7.47 -1.63
N VAL A 44 -1.81 -6.21 -2.03
CA VAL A 44 -1.16 -5.02 -1.44
C VAL A 44 -1.48 -4.92 0.04
N GLN A 45 -2.75 -5.09 0.44
CA GLN A 45 -3.14 -5.01 1.86
C GLN A 45 -2.44 -6.10 2.69
N GLU A 46 -2.45 -7.36 2.25
CA GLU A 46 -1.78 -8.45 2.98
C GLU A 46 -0.29 -8.16 3.17
N SER A 47 0.39 -7.73 2.11
CA SER A 47 1.82 -7.40 2.14
C SER A 47 2.11 -6.16 3.00
N LEU A 48 1.25 -5.14 2.95
CA LEU A 48 1.34 -3.94 3.77
C LEU A 48 1.21 -4.28 5.24
N LEU A 49 0.15 -5.01 5.65
CA LEU A 49 -0.07 -5.38 7.05
C LEU A 49 1.09 -6.17 7.65
N LYS A 50 1.74 -7.01 6.84
CA LYS A 50 2.97 -7.70 7.25
C LYS A 50 4.11 -6.69 7.49
N LYS A 51 4.32 -5.76 6.57
CA LYS A 51 5.35 -4.72 6.70
C LYS A 51 5.14 -3.79 7.89
N LEU A 52 3.90 -3.33 8.11
CA LEU A 52 3.55 -2.51 9.27
C LEU A 52 3.81 -3.25 10.59
N LYS A 53 3.70 -4.59 10.61
CA LYS A 53 4.08 -5.38 11.79
C LYS A 53 5.59 -5.40 12.00
N ASP A 54 6.37 -5.50 10.92
CA ASP A 54 7.83 -5.46 10.98
C ASP A 54 8.35 -4.09 11.44
N HIS A 55 7.66 -3.00 11.05
CA HIS A 55 7.97 -1.64 11.50
C HIS A 55 7.99 -1.49 13.02
N VAL A 56 7.13 -2.22 13.75
CA VAL A 56 7.07 -2.15 15.22
C VAL A 56 8.42 -2.47 15.86
N SER A 57 9.16 -3.46 15.36
CA SER A 57 10.50 -3.76 15.87
C SER A 57 11.53 -2.72 15.44
N ILE A 58 11.40 -2.16 14.23
CA ILE A 58 12.30 -1.12 13.72
C ILE A 58 12.17 0.14 14.58
N TYR A 59 10.95 0.57 14.88
CA TYR A 59 10.70 1.74 15.74
C TYR A 59 11.30 1.58 17.12
N LYS A 60 11.15 0.40 17.74
CA LYS A 60 11.78 0.12 19.03
C LYS A 60 13.29 0.22 18.95
N GLN A 61 13.89 -0.25 17.86
CA GLN A 61 15.34 -0.11 17.67
C GLN A 61 15.73 1.36 17.52
N ILE A 62 15.02 2.14 16.70
CA ILE A 62 15.28 3.58 16.53
C ILE A 62 15.25 4.30 17.88
N GLU A 63 14.20 4.07 18.70
CA GLU A 63 14.06 4.68 20.02
C GLU A 63 15.16 4.25 21.01
N LEU A 64 15.70 3.03 20.86
CA LEU A 64 16.79 2.52 21.70
C LEU A 64 18.15 3.12 21.32
N GLU A 65 18.42 3.26 20.02
CA GLU A 65 19.70 3.76 19.50
C GLU A 65 19.78 5.29 19.59
N ASP A 66 18.69 6.00 19.26
CA ASP A 66 18.62 7.47 19.39
C ASP A 66 17.26 7.91 19.95
N PRO A 67 17.15 8.09 21.28
CA PRO A 67 15.94 8.58 21.93
C PRO A 67 15.48 9.98 21.44
N SER A 68 16.36 10.78 20.83
CA SER A 68 15.98 12.10 20.29
C SER A 68 15.05 11.99 19.06
N LEU A 69 14.97 10.82 18.43
CA LEU A 69 14.11 10.54 17.27
C LEU A 69 12.68 10.12 17.65
N GLU A 70 12.30 10.14 18.93
CA GLU A 70 10.97 9.75 19.41
C GLU A 70 9.84 10.45 18.63
N SER A 71 9.98 11.75 18.37
CA SER A 71 8.96 12.52 17.62
C SER A 71 8.77 12.05 16.17
N HIS A 72 9.84 11.61 15.51
CA HIS A 72 9.78 11.02 14.17
C HIS A 72 9.12 9.64 14.21
N VAL A 73 9.44 8.83 15.21
CA VAL A 73 8.81 7.51 15.42
C VAL A 73 7.31 7.64 15.69
N LEU A 74 6.88 8.61 16.48
CA LEU A 74 5.45 8.89 16.70
C LEU A 74 4.74 9.27 15.40
N THR A 75 5.37 10.09 14.57
CA THR A 75 4.83 10.47 13.25
C THR A 75 4.69 9.25 12.33
N MET A 76 5.73 8.41 12.27
CA MET A 76 5.69 7.18 11.46
C MET A 76 4.64 6.18 11.95
N ARG A 77 4.45 6.03 13.25
CA ARG A 77 3.37 5.18 13.81
C ARG A 77 1.98 5.70 13.44
N ALA A 78 1.77 7.00 13.48
CA ALA A 78 0.51 7.61 13.07
C ALA A 78 0.25 7.38 11.57
N GLU A 79 1.29 7.48 10.75
CA GLU A 79 1.19 7.21 9.31
C GLU A 79 0.91 5.73 9.03
N ASP A 80 1.56 4.78 9.72
CA ASP A 80 1.27 3.35 9.61
C ASP A 80 -0.21 3.04 9.92
N GLU A 81 -0.78 3.67 10.95
CA GLU A 81 -2.19 3.47 11.30
C GLU A 81 -3.15 4.10 10.29
N ARG A 82 -2.78 5.28 9.75
CA ARG A 82 -3.51 5.91 8.65
C ARG A 82 -3.53 5.00 7.42
N LEU A 83 -2.38 4.45 7.03
CA LEU A 83 -2.24 3.54 5.89
C LEU A 83 -3.00 2.23 6.10
N ARG A 84 -2.99 1.68 7.32
CA ARG A 84 -3.82 0.50 7.68
C ARG A 84 -5.29 0.79 7.41
N THR A 85 -5.82 1.86 7.98
CA THR A 85 -7.24 2.23 7.85
C THR A 85 -7.61 2.51 6.38
N GLU A 86 -6.76 3.23 5.67
CA GLU A 86 -6.98 3.55 4.26
C GLU A 86 -6.96 2.30 3.36
N SER A 87 -6.11 1.30 3.66
CA SER A 87 -6.10 0.02 2.94
C SER A 87 -7.43 -0.73 3.05
N GLU A 88 -8.06 -0.71 4.23
CA GLU A 88 -9.37 -1.34 4.46
C GLU A 88 -10.47 -0.63 3.68
N HIS A 89 -10.39 0.70 3.59
CA HIS A 89 -11.31 1.50 2.80
C HIS A 89 -11.21 1.16 1.32
N PHE A 90 -10.01 1.14 0.74
CA PHE A 90 -9.83 0.78 -0.68
C PHE A 90 -10.32 -0.63 -0.98
N LEU A 91 -10.07 -1.60 -0.11
CA LEU A 91 -10.58 -2.95 -0.30
C LEU A 91 -12.13 -2.95 -0.38
N SER A 92 -12.79 -2.19 0.50
CA SER A 92 -14.25 -2.05 0.45
C SER A 92 -14.73 -1.37 -0.84
N GLU A 93 -14.05 -0.32 -1.28
CA GLU A 93 -14.38 0.41 -2.50
C GLU A 93 -14.23 -0.45 -3.76
N PHE A 94 -13.10 -1.15 -3.92
CA PHE A 94 -12.88 -2.05 -5.05
C PHE A 94 -13.82 -3.25 -5.03
N THR A 95 -14.14 -3.79 -3.84
CA THR A 95 -15.15 -4.85 -3.71
C THR A 95 -16.52 -4.37 -4.19
N ARG A 96 -16.94 -3.16 -3.83
CA ARG A 96 -18.19 -2.58 -4.28
C ARG A 96 -18.17 -2.28 -5.78
N ALA A 97 -17.06 -1.75 -6.30
CA ALA A 97 -16.89 -1.48 -7.72
C ALA A 97 -17.01 -2.76 -8.55
N ALA A 98 -16.32 -3.84 -8.14
CA ALA A 98 -16.41 -5.15 -8.78
C ALA A 98 -17.84 -5.71 -8.79
N ALA A 99 -18.52 -5.70 -7.63
CA ALA A 99 -19.90 -6.18 -7.55
C ALA A 99 -20.88 -5.34 -8.39
N THR A 100 -20.62 -4.04 -8.54
CA THR A 100 -21.47 -3.15 -9.34
C THR A 100 -21.20 -3.33 -10.83
N ALA A 101 -19.94 -3.51 -11.23
CA ALA A 101 -19.53 -3.71 -12.61
C ALA A 101 -20.18 -4.96 -13.22
N GLU A 102 -20.29 -6.06 -12.47
CA GLU A 102 -20.92 -7.32 -12.94
C GLU A 102 -22.38 -7.17 -13.39
N ILE A 103 -23.09 -6.15 -12.91
CA ILE A 103 -24.50 -5.91 -13.21
C ILE A 103 -24.75 -4.57 -13.92
N ALA A 104 -23.70 -3.88 -14.34
CA ALA A 104 -23.78 -2.51 -14.84
C ALA A 104 -24.36 -2.42 -16.26
N GLU A 105 -24.38 -3.50 -17.04
CA GLU A 105 -24.90 -3.47 -18.41
C GLU A 105 -26.38 -3.02 -18.46
N PRO A 106 -26.76 -2.08 -19.35
CA PRO A 106 -25.96 -1.43 -20.40
C PRO A 106 -25.34 -0.06 -19.99
N ASN A 107 -25.40 0.32 -18.72
CA ASN A 107 -24.99 1.64 -18.21
C ASN A 107 -23.63 1.61 -17.49
N GLU A 108 -22.59 1.16 -18.20
CA GLU A 108 -21.22 1.01 -17.66
C GLU A 108 -20.56 2.35 -17.30
N GLY A 109 -20.89 3.45 -17.99
CA GLY A 109 -20.14 4.71 -17.88
C GLY A 109 -20.10 5.33 -16.48
N LEU A 110 -21.15 5.16 -15.67
CA LEU A 110 -21.15 5.62 -14.28
C LEU A 110 -20.19 4.80 -13.39
N VAL A 111 -20.11 3.50 -13.66
CA VAL A 111 -19.23 2.60 -12.90
C VAL A 111 -17.79 2.77 -13.35
N GLU A 112 -17.54 3.00 -14.64
CA GLU A 112 -16.24 3.37 -15.18
C GLU A 112 -15.70 4.66 -14.55
N GLN A 113 -16.53 5.71 -14.46
CA GLN A 113 -16.14 6.96 -13.79
C GLN A 113 -15.76 6.72 -12.33
N LEU A 114 -16.60 5.98 -11.59
CA LEU A 114 -16.32 5.64 -10.20
C LEU A 114 -15.02 4.83 -10.06
N ALA A 115 -14.80 3.86 -10.95
CA ALA A 115 -13.58 3.05 -10.98
C ALA A 115 -12.34 3.92 -11.22
N GLY A 116 -12.41 4.89 -12.13
CA GLY A 116 -11.34 5.87 -12.37
C GLY A 116 -11.05 6.74 -11.15
N GLU A 117 -12.09 7.26 -10.48
CA GLU A 117 -11.93 8.07 -9.26
C GLU A 117 -11.33 7.27 -8.08
N ILE A 118 -11.64 5.98 -8.00
CA ILE A 118 -11.01 5.07 -7.03
C ILE A 118 -9.55 4.82 -7.42
N ALA A 119 -9.25 4.60 -8.71
CA ALA A 119 -7.90 4.36 -9.21
C ALA A 119 -6.95 5.54 -8.94
N ASP A 120 -7.38 6.77 -9.24
CA ASP A 120 -6.58 7.98 -8.99
C ASP A 120 -6.20 8.13 -7.51
N ARG A 121 -7.15 7.85 -6.61
CA ARG A 121 -6.88 7.87 -5.16
C ARG A 121 -5.98 6.73 -4.73
N ALA A 122 -6.15 5.54 -5.31
CA ALA A 122 -5.32 4.39 -5.01
C ALA A 122 -3.85 4.61 -5.45
N ILE A 123 -3.59 5.34 -6.53
CA ILE A 123 -2.22 5.76 -6.92
C ILE A 123 -1.60 6.65 -5.83
N GLN A 124 -2.35 7.62 -5.29
CA GLN A 124 -1.85 8.46 -4.19
C GLN A 124 -1.55 7.64 -2.93
N PHE A 125 -2.37 6.63 -2.64
CA PHE A 125 -2.14 5.69 -1.56
C PHE A 125 -0.86 4.86 -1.76
N ILE A 126 -0.61 4.35 -2.97
CA ILE A 126 0.65 3.65 -3.31
C ILE A 126 1.86 4.55 -3.07
N ILE A 127 1.79 5.81 -3.48
CA ILE A 127 2.86 6.80 -3.25
C ILE A 127 3.08 7.01 -1.74
N ALA A 128 2.01 7.09 -0.94
CA ALA A 128 2.11 7.26 0.50
C ALA A 128 2.80 6.05 1.17
N ILE A 129 2.46 4.82 0.78
CA ILE A 129 3.14 3.61 1.27
C ILE A 129 4.64 3.67 0.96
N ARG A 130 5.01 4.00 -0.29
CA ARG A 130 6.43 4.09 -0.69
C ARG A 130 7.19 5.15 0.11
N LYS A 131 6.57 6.31 0.35
CA LYS A 131 7.14 7.36 1.20
C LYS A 131 7.37 6.88 2.63
N GLN A 132 6.42 6.13 3.17
CA GLN A 132 6.54 5.58 4.52
C GLN A 132 7.68 4.55 4.62
N GLU A 133 7.78 3.58 3.69
CA GLU A 133 8.91 2.63 3.68
C GLU A 133 10.26 3.37 3.60
N HIS A 134 10.34 4.44 2.79
CA HIS A 134 11.55 5.24 2.69
C HIS A 134 11.87 6.01 3.99
N ALA A 135 10.87 6.58 4.65
CA ALA A 135 11.04 7.25 5.93
C ALA A 135 11.55 6.29 7.00
N VAL A 136 10.92 5.10 7.12
CA VAL A 136 11.35 4.06 8.07
C VAL A 136 12.80 3.65 7.83
N ALA A 137 13.17 3.41 6.57
CA ALA A 137 14.55 3.05 6.21
C ALA A 137 15.55 4.17 6.55
N THR A 138 15.19 5.42 6.26
CA THR A 138 16.04 6.60 6.52
C THR A 138 16.32 6.75 8.01
N TRP A 139 15.27 6.81 8.82
CA TRP A 139 15.42 7.01 10.27
C TRP A 139 16.09 5.83 10.96
N TYR A 140 15.93 4.61 10.43
CA TYR A 140 16.66 3.46 10.92
C TYR A 140 18.17 3.58 10.69
N ILE A 141 18.59 4.01 9.50
CA ILE A 141 20.01 4.24 9.20
C ILE A 141 20.57 5.37 10.05
N GLU A 142 19.85 6.50 10.14
CA GLU A 142 20.31 7.66 10.93
C GLU A 142 20.51 7.31 12.41
N ALA A 143 19.59 6.54 13.01
CA ALA A 143 19.72 6.09 14.40
C ALA A 143 21.00 5.26 14.62
N LEU A 144 21.37 4.40 13.66
CA LEU A 144 22.56 3.56 13.75
C LEU A 144 23.87 4.30 13.47
N GLU A 145 23.85 5.30 12.59
CA GLU A 145 25.04 6.06 12.21
C GLU A 145 25.39 7.14 13.25
N ARG A 146 24.39 7.70 13.95
CA ARG A 146 24.62 8.71 14.98
C ARG A 146 25.41 8.18 16.18
N ASP A 147 25.18 6.94 16.60
CA ASP A 147 25.96 6.28 17.66
C ASP A 147 27.45 6.07 17.27
N ARG A 148 27.78 6.15 15.98
CA ARG A 148 29.16 6.04 15.48
C ARG A 148 29.88 7.38 15.33
N GLY A 149 29.16 8.51 15.43
CA GLY A 149 29.68 9.86 15.17
C GLY A 149 30.46 10.50 16.32
N ASP A 150 30.34 10.01 17.56
CA ASP A 150 30.97 10.58 18.76
C ASP A 150 32.22 9.82 19.24
N LYS A 151 32.88 9.06 18.36
CA LYS A 151 34.16 8.42 18.63
C LYS A 151 35.28 9.03 17.79
N ASP A 152 35.63 10.28 18.07
CA ASP A 152 36.97 10.84 17.81
C ASP A 152 37.28 11.98 18.80
#